data_AF-A0A8J7MK64-F1
#
_entry.id   AF-A0A8J7MK64-F1
#
_cell.length_a   1.000
_cell.length_b   1.000
_cell.length_c   1.000
_cell.angle_alpha   90.00
_cell.angle_beta   90.00
_cell.angle_gamma   90.00
#
_symmetry.space_group_name_H-M   'P 1'
#
loop_
_entity.id
_entity.type
_entity.pdbx_description
1 polymer ?
#
loop_
_entity_poly.entity_id
_entity_poly.type
_entity_poly.pdbx_seq_one_letter_code
_entity_poly.pdbx_strand_id
1 'polypeptide(L)'
;MLHRFFVLTFLFLTYASCLQATTFPKYQEIVETLIRTTKTCEVDFDSGTKLKIEKRADGYWVGISTWDFTLLSYTINQRQLFWSATTQKYNTVAFNVAKAQPHTISKNNILTPLSRNPEFDSYNMNPFFGYEGWYHHVIKWYSDLEKKRPLEDFELYSLARAYSMYAQILLANTNEVLDAVLADFLTGDKASPKRIKFYNLIENKSVNYFHKTYLKNPNWKTIVGNIFIKYSNEVVTQYHTLALHTKHKDALNVFKGKDLYTKELLTFAANTLKSCPTNAILWTTGDNTSLPMFYLQQVKGIRKDVLVTNAYQLSSWRYINYVTNPKIHTNPILLDIAPAIYNKSNNDYIAIKDIASNLELNDLKLALSSDKKDRFFSSKKITLPFQVKNKLSLDLKTNYLIKNEWISLFIFAQNQRPFCFTVDFKINNYSFVKHLNIKKHLYPVGLVYQLAKKEHTITSDEEIETSYDIITNQLKWFPIKTISEESRPTFYYQLGAITILAMDLYNNDKNHQVVYLLDLCRKISPMD
;
A
#
# COMPACT_ATOMS: atom_id res chain seq x y z
N MET A 1 -39.51 25.76 -55.52
CA MET A 1 -39.67 24.52 -54.72
C MET A 1 -38.28 24.04 -54.33
N LEU A 2 -37.81 24.44 -53.15
CA LEU A 2 -37.68 23.56 -51.98
C LEU A 2 -36.76 22.35 -52.21
N HIS A 3 -35.48 22.49 -51.87
CA HIS A 3 -34.73 21.61 -50.94
C HIS A 3 -33.21 21.82 -51.15
N ARG A 4 -32.54 22.36 -50.12
CA ARG A 4 -31.11 22.27 -49.76
C ARG A 4 -30.60 23.62 -49.23
N PHE A 5 -30.86 23.89 -47.95
CA PHE A 5 -30.07 24.78 -47.10
C PHE A 5 -30.65 24.69 -45.68
N PHE A 6 -30.29 23.67 -44.91
CA PHE A 6 -30.56 23.62 -43.45
C PHE A 6 -29.73 22.52 -42.77
N VAL A 7 -28.40 22.61 -42.87
CA VAL A 7 -27.47 21.89 -41.97
C VAL A 7 -26.23 22.76 -41.82
N LEU A 8 -26.21 23.72 -40.87
CA LEU A 8 -24.96 24.29 -40.31
C LEU A 8 -25.09 25.34 -39.19
N THR A 9 -26.27 25.58 -38.60
CA THR A 9 -26.43 26.63 -37.57
C THR A 9 -27.24 26.19 -36.35
N PHE A 10 -26.94 25.00 -35.80
CA PHE A 10 -27.51 24.58 -34.49
C PHE A 10 -26.57 23.73 -33.61
N LEU A 11 -25.25 23.93 -33.72
CA LEU A 11 -24.25 23.21 -32.90
C LEU A 11 -23.14 24.10 -32.31
N PHE A 12 -23.35 25.41 -32.20
CA PHE A 12 -22.35 26.37 -31.70
C PHE A 12 -22.83 27.35 -30.61
N LEU A 13 -23.92 27.03 -29.92
CA LEU A 13 -24.41 27.75 -28.73
C LEU A 13 -24.87 26.65 -27.76
N THR A 14 -24.08 26.13 -26.82
CA THR A 14 -23.62 26.81 -25.59
C THR A 14 -22.45 26.02 -24.95
N TYR A 15 -21.19 26.29 -25.33
CA TYR A 15 -20.00 25.93 -24.55
C TYR A 15 -19.24 27.17 -24.07
N ALA A 16 -20.00 28.23 -23.81
CA ALA A 16 -19.54 29.45 -23.16
C ALA A 16 -20.37 29.69 -21.88
N SER A 17 -20.43 28.70 -21.01
CA SER A 17 -20.76 28.92 -19.60
C SER A 17 -19.46 29.02 -18.82
N CYS A 18 -19.05 30.28 -18.67
CA CYS A 18 -18.38 30.83 -17.50
C CYS A 18 -17.31 29.97 -16.81
N LEU A 19 -16.06 30.44 -16.91
CA LEU A 19 -15.11 30.37 -15.80
C LEU A 19 -15.71 31.08 -14.57
N GLN A 20 -16.69 30.47 -13.93
CA GLN A 20 -16.81 30.56 -12.48
C GLN A 20 -16.14 29.31 -11.96
N ALA A 21 -15.08 29.48 -11.17
CA ALA A 21 -14.56 28.40 -10.37
C ALA A 21 -15.69 27.96 -9.45
N THR A 22 -16.47 26.96 -9.85
CA THR A 22 -17.46 26.33 -8.99
C THR A 22 -16.66 25.66 -7.89
N THR A 23 -16.68 26.26 -6.70
CA THR A 23 -16.04 25.67 -5.53
C THR A 23 -16.92 24.53 -5.06
N PHE A 24 -16.55 23.30 -5.45
CA PHE A 24 -17.19 22.10 -4.92
C PHE A 24 -17.08 22.12 -3.38
N PRO A 25 -18.16 21.78 -2.65
CA PRO A 25 -18.09 21.57 -1.21
C PRO A 25 -17.01 20.54 -0.87
N LYS A 26 -16.40 20.67 0.31
CA LYS A 26 -15.45 19.67 0.79
C LYS A 26 -16.17 18.33 0.96
N TYR A 27 -15.46 17.23 0.73
CA TYR A 27 -16.06 15.89 0.84
C TYR A 27 -16.68 15.62 2.22
N GLN A 28 -16.06 16.16 3.28
CA GLN A 28 -16.61 16.10 4.63
C GLN A 28 -18.00 16.74 4.73
N GLU A 29 -18.20 17.89 4.11
CA GLU A 29 -19.50 18.58 4.09
C GLU A 29 -20.55 17.76 3.33
N ILE A 30 -20.18 17.15 2.20
CA ILE A 30 -21.06 16.26 1.44
C ILE A 30 -21.52 15.08 2.30
N VAL A 31 -20.59 14.40 2.97
CA VAL A 31 -20.89 13.24 3.81
C VAL A 31 -21.72 13.64 5.03
N GLU A 32 -21.40 14.74 5.69
CA GLU A 32 -22.14 15.20 6.87
C GLU A 32 -23.55 15.66 6.51
N THR A 33 -23.73 16.35 5.37
CA THR A 33 -25.05 16.74 4.87
C THR A 33 -25.89 15.51 4.52
N LEU A 34 -25.28 14.50 3.88
CA LEU A 34 -25.94 13.24 3.56
C LEU A 34 -26.39 12.48 4.82
N ILE A 35 -25.59 12.49 5.89
CA ILE A 35 -25.93 11.83 7.17
C ILE A 35 -27.00 12.60 7.95
N ARG A 36 -26.91 13.93 8.00
CA ARG A 36 -27.77 14.76 8.87
C ARG A 36 -29.20 14.90 8.38
N THR A 37 -29.45 14.70 7.09
CA THR A 37 -30.74 15.11 6.51
C THR A 37 -31.49 13.93 5.90
N THR A 38 -32.38 13.34 6.72
CA THR A 38 -33.35 12.31 6.27
C THR A 38 -34.40 12.89 5.30
N LYS A 39 -34.66 14.21 5.34
CA LYS A 39 -35.52 14.91 4.37
C LYS A 39 -34.93 15.02 2.96
N THR A 40 -33.64 14.73 2.79
CA THR A 40 -32.93 14.76 1.50
C THR A 40 -32.38 13.39 1.11
N CYS A 41 -32.53 12.36 1.96
CA CYS A 41 -32.06 11.01 1.66
C CYS A 41 -32.88 9.93 2.37
N GLU A 42 -33.69 9.19 1.61
CA GLU A 42 -34.38 7.97 2.08
C GLU A 42 -33.71 6.75 1.43
N VAL A 43 -33.19 5.83 2.26
CA VAL A 43 -32.51 4.62 1.79
C VAL A 43 -32.91 3.43 2.64
N ASP A 44 -33.44 2.40 1.99
CA ASP A 44 -33.60 1.11 2.63
C ASP A 44 -32.25 0.35 2.57
N PHE A 45 -31.73 -0.07 3.73
CA PHE A 45 -30.50 -0.87 3.81
C PHE A 45 -30.76 -2.37 4.06
N ASP A 46 -30.02 -3.22 3.35
CA ASP A 46 -29.76 -4.62 3.74
C ASP A 46 -28.31 -4.79 4.23
N SER A 47 -27.96 -6.00 4.71
CA SER A 47 -26.61 -6.29 5.23
C SER A 47 -25.46 -6.08 4.22
N GLY A 48 -25.76 -6.07 2.92
CA GLY A 48 -24.78 -5.94 1.83
C GLY A 48 -24.82 -4.59 1.13
N THR A 49 -25.62 -3.63 1.59
CA THR A 49 -25.83 -2.34 0.93
C THR A 49 -24.93 -1.25 1.48
N LYS A 50 -24.32 -0.48 0.57
CA LYS A 50 -23.50 0.70 0.88
C LYS A 50 -23.80 1.85 -0.08
N LEU A 51 -23.56 3.07 0.38
CA LEU A 51 -23.61 4.28 -0.42
C LEU A 51 -22.24 4.56 -1.04
N LYS A 52 -22.24 4.80 -2.33
CA LYS A 52 -21.08 5.28 -3.10
C LYS A 52 -21.27 6.75 -3.41
N ILE A 53 -20.23 7.55 -3.24
CA ILE A 53 -20.26 8.95 -3.63
C ILE A 53 -19.36 9.10 -4.86
N GLU A 54 -19.78 9.89 -5.84
CA GLU A 54 -19.00 10.15 -7.05
C GLU A 54 -18.95 11.65 -7.30
N LYS A 55 -17.74 12.23 -7.36
CA LYS A 55 -17.53 13.64 -7.69
C LYS A 55 -17.33 13.75 -9.20
N ARG A 56 -18.35 14.22 -9.92
CA ARG A 56 -18.37 14.37 -11.38
C ARG A 56 -18.39 15.84 -11.77
N ALA A 57 -18.28 16.13 -13.06
CA ALA A 57 -18.23 17.50 -13.57
C ALA A 57 -19.50 18.33 -13.27
N ASP A 58 -20.64 17.67 -13.19
CA ASP A 58 -21.95 18.26 -12.90
C ASP A 58 -22.30 18.28 -11.40
N GLY A 59 -21.49 17.65 -10.54
CA GLY A 59 -21.65 17.71 -9.09
C GLY A 59 -21.33 16.41 -8.34
N TYR A 60 -21.83 16.29 -7.11
CA TYR A 60 -21.71 15.07 -6.31
C TYR A 60 -22.94 14.18 -6.52
N TRP A 61 -22.69 12.96 -6.96
CA TRP A 61 -23.68 11.92 -7.11
C TRP A 61 -23.60 10.97 -5.92
N VAL A 62 -24.75 10.55 -5.42
CA VAL A 62 -24.86 9.44 -4.46
C VAL A 62 -25.43 8.26 -5.22
N GLY A 63 -24.83 7.10 -5.04
CA GLY A 63 -25.31 5.85 -5.61
C GLY A 63 -25.45 4.77 -4.56
N ILE A 64 -26.36 3.85 -4.80
CA ILE A 64 -26.55 2.67 -3.97
C ILE A 64 -25.81 1.49 -4.58
N SER A 65 -24.99 0.84 -3.77
CA SER A 65 -24.18 -0.29 -4.17
C SER A 65 -24.50 -1.51 -3.33
N THR A 66 -24.77 -2.64 -3.97
CA THR A 66 -25.01 -3.92 -3.30
C THR A 66 -23.83 -4.86 -3.52
N TRP A 67 -23.48 -5.62 -2.48
CA TRP A 67 -22.44 -6.64 -2.58
C TRP A 67 -22.89 -7.80 -3.50
N ASP A 68 -22.17 -8.00 -4.59
CA ASP A 68 -22.34 -9.13 -5.49
C ASP A 68 -21.48 -10.30 -5.01
N PHE A 69 -22.12 -11.38 -4.54
CA PHE A 69 -21.43 -12.58 -4.04
C PHE A 69 -20.77 -13.42 -5.15
N THR A 70 -21.16 -13.21 -6.40
CA THR A 70 -20.56 -13.88 -7.57
C THR A 70 -19.29 -13.17 -7.99
N LEU A 71 -19.35 -11.84 -8.11
CA LEU A 71 -18.22 -10.99 -8.51
C LEU A 71 -17.28 -10.63 -7.35
N LEU A 72 -17.73 -10.82 -6.10
CA LEU A 72 -17.03 -10.40 -4.88
C LEU A 72 -16.70 -8.90 -4.90
N SER A 73 -17.65 -8.10 -5.38
CA SER A 73 -17.49 -6.66 -5.54
C SER A 73 -18.82 -5.94 -5.30
N TYR A 74 -18.75 -4.64 -5.02
CA TYR A 74 -19.93 -3.77 -4.97
C TYR A 74 -20.36 -3.37 -6.38
N THR A 75 -21.62 -3.62 -6.73
CA THR A 75 -22.23 -3.19 -8.00
C THR A 75 -23.14 -2.00 -7.74
N ILE A 76 -22.98 -0.92 -8.50
CA ILE A 76 -23.86 0.26 -8.41
C ILE A 76 -25.15 -0.05 -9.15
N ASN A 77 -26.29 0.10 -8.48
CA ASN A 77 -27.59 -0.18 -9.08
C ASN A 77 -28.31 1.10 -9.52
N GLN A 78 -28.16 2.17 -8.73
CA GLN A 78 -28.83 3.45 -8.95
C GLN A 78 -27.90 4.58 -8.53
N ARG A 79 -28.05 5.74 -9.17
CA ARG A 79 -27.35 6.99 -8.79
C ARG A 79 -28.25 8.19 -9.00
N GLN A 80 -28.16 9.16 -8.11
CA GLN A 80 -28.90 10.42 -8.19
C GLN A 80 -27.97 11.58 -7.82
N LEU A 81 -28.17 12.72 -8.48
CA LEU A 81 -27.37 13.92 -8.25
C LEU A 81 -27.76 14.52 -6.90
N PHE A 82 -26.86 14.49 -5.93
CA PHE A 82 -27.09 14.97 -4.57
C PHE A 82 -26.71 16.43 -4.39
N TRP A 83 -25.66 16.90 -5.04
CA TRP A 83 -25.29 18.31 -5.07
C TRP A 83 -24.94 18.73 -6.48
N SER A 84 -25.51 19.83 -6.96
CA SER A 84 -25.35 20.33 -8.33
C SER A 84 -24.29 21.42 -8.42
N ALA A 85 -23.30 21.23 -9.29
CA ALA A 85 -22.28 22.24 -9.58
C ALA A 85 -22.87 23.47 -10.26
N THR A 86 -23.93 23.30 -11.06
CA THR A 86 -24.58 24.40 -11.78
C THR A 86 -25.41 25.29 -10.86
N THR A 87 -26.20 24.69 -9.96
CA THR A 87 -27.12 25.45 -9.09
C THR A 87 -26.53 25.75 -7.71
N GLN A 88 -25.41 25.13 -7.35
CA GLN A 88 -24.78 25.22 -6.02
C GLN A 88 -25.74 24.80 -4.89
N LYS A 89 -26.67 23.88 -5.17
CA LYS A 89 -27.70 23.42 -4.23
C LYS A 89 -27.68 21.91 -4.07
N TYR A 90 -28.11 21.46 -2.90
CA TYR A 90 -28.37 20.06 -2.59
C TYR A 90 -29.76 19.66 -3.10
N ASN A 91 -29.86 18.48 -3.70
CA ASN A 91 -31.10 17.85 -4.10
C ASN A 91 -31.46 16.74 -3.11
N THR A 92 -32.76 16.44 -3.01
CA THR A 92 -33.22 15.21 -2.37
C THR A 92 -32.91 14.02 -3.26
N VAL A 93 -32.31 12.98 -2.70
CA VAL A 93 -32.09 11.68 -3.34
C VAL A 93 -32.87 10.60 -2.58
N ALA A 94 -33.43 9.60 -3.26
CA ALA A 94 -34.18 8.54 -2.61
C ALA A 94 -33.94 7.20 -3.32
N PHE A 95 -33.62 6.15 -2.56
CA PHE A 95 -33.27 4.83 -3.06
C PHE A 95 -34.09 3.75 -2.35
N ASN A 96 -34.96 3.08 -3.10
CA ASN A 96 -35.76 1.97 -2.59
C ASN A 96 -35.05 0.64 -2.90
N VAL A 97 -34.80 -0.18 -1.87
CA VAL A 97 -34.18 -1.51 -2.01
C VAL A 97 -35.14 -2.58 -1.52
N ALA A 98 -35.35 -3.62 -2.33
CA ALA A 98 -36.25 -4.70 -1.97
C ALA A 98 -35.79 -5.43 -0.69
N LYS A 99 -36.71 -5.65 0.26
CA LYS A 99 -36.50 -6.33 1.56
C LYS A 99 -35.63 -5.57 2.57
N ALA A 100 -35.18 -4.39 2.22
CA ALA A 100 -34.41 -3.56 3.11
C ALA A 100 -35.35 -2.79 4.06
N GLN A 101 -34.83 -2.37 5.21
CA GLN A 101 -35.60 -1.64 6.22
C GLN A 101 -35.10 -0.19 6.29
N PRO A 102 -35.97 0.80 6.60
CA PRO A 102 -35.56 2.18 6.75
C PRO A 102 -34.50 2.29 7.86
N HIS A 103 -33.30 2.77 7.53
CA HIS A 103 -32.25 3.02 8.51
C HIS A 103 -31.69 4.42 8.33
N THR A 104 -31.29 5.04 9.44
CA THR A 104 -30.53 6.29 9.40
C THR A 104 -29.17 6.04 8.76
N ILE A 105 -28.81 6.87 7.78
CA ILE A 105 -27.50 6.81 7.13
C ILE A 105 -26.43 7.10 8.17
N SER A 106 -25.41 6.25 8.23
CA SER A 106 -24.24 6.47 9.07
C SER A 106 -22.95 6.37 8.27
N LYS A 107 -21.82 6.79 8.85
CA LYS A 107 -20.49 6.64 8.25
C LYS A 107 -20.18 5.19 7.87
N ASN A 108 -20.71 4.21 8.60
CA ASN A 108 -20.50 2.79 8.35
C ASN A 108 -21.19 2.31 7.05
N ASN A 109 -22.15 3.08 6.56
CA ASN A 109 -22.89 2.76 5.33
C ASN A 109 -22.25 3.38 4.08
N ILE A 110 -21.15 4.13 4.18
CA ILE A 110 -20.50 4.80 3.05
C ILE A 110 -19.26 4.01 2.60
N LEU A 111 -19.15 3.68 1.31
CA LEU A 111 -18.05 2.91 0.73
C LEU A 111 -16.69 3.60 0.86
N THR A 112 -16.66 4.93 0.74
CA THR A 112 -15.45 5.72 0.96
C THR A 112 -15.62 6.54 2.23
N PRO A 113 -15.36 5.95 3.42
CA PRO A 113 -15.52 6.68 4.67
C PRO A 113 -14.59 7.89 4.71
N LEU A 114 -14.94 8.87 5.56
CA LEU A 114 -14.13 10.07 5.74
C LEU A 114 -12.71 9.70 6.14
N SER A 115 -11.74 10.26 5.43
CA SER A 115 -10.33 10.15 5.77
C SER A 115 -10.09 10.69 7.19
N ARG A 116 -9.20 10.05 7.95
CA ARG A 116 -8.70 10.59 9.22
C ARG A 116 -7.90 11.88 9.03
N ASN A 117 -7.38 12.10 7.82
CA ASN A 117 -6.74 13.34 7.42
C ASN A 117 -7.50 13.93 6.20
N PRO A 118 -8.42 14.88 6.42
CA PRO A 118 -9.22 15.47 5.35
C PRO A 118 -8.41 16.21 4.27
N GLU A 119 -7.19 16.66 4.59
CA GLU A 119 -6.31 17.34 3.62
C GLU A 119 -5.83 16.39 2.52
N PHE A 120 -5.64 15.12 2.85
CA PHE A 120 -5.25 14.07 1.91
C PHE A 120 -6.42 13.22 1.40
N ASP A 121 -7.65 13.72 1.53
CA ASP A 121 -8.81 13.04 0.98
C ASP A 121 -8.82 13.15 -0.56
N SER A 122 -8.96 12.02 -1.25
CA SER A 122 -8.89 12.00 -2.71
C SER A 122 -10.02 12.75 -3.40
N TYR A 123 -11.18 12.92 -2.74
CA TYR A 123 -12.26 13.77 -3.25
C TYR A 123 -11.92 15.26 -3.17
N ASN A 124 -11.09 15.67 -2.20
CA ASN A 124 -10.63 17.04 -2.08
C ASN A 124 -9.43 17.29 -3.01
N MET A 125 -8.53 16.31 -3.15
CA MET A 125 -7.35 16.42 -3.99
C MET A 125 -7.65 16.44 -5.49
N ASN A 126 -8.71 15.76 -5.95
CA ASN A 126 -9.01 15.63 -7.37
C ASN A 126 -10.28 16.40 -7.77
N PRO A 127 -10.33 16.97 -8.99
CA PRO A 127 -11.54 17.62 -9.48
C PRO A 127 -12.66 16.59 -9.68
N PHE A 128 -12.31 15.35 -10.03
CA PHE A 128 -13.24 14.23 -10.13
C PHE A 128 -12.69 13.00 -9.43
N PHE A 129 -13.55 12.25 -8.74
CA PHE A 129 -13.14 11.07 -7.98
C PHE A 129 -14.32 10.16 -7.62
N GLY A 130 -14.04 8.93 -7.21
CA GLY A 130 -15.04 8.02 -6.63
C GLY A 130 -15.77 7.11 -7.62
N TYR A 131 -15.42 7.14 -8.91
CA TYR A 131 -16.03 6.30 -9.95
C TYR A 131 -14.99 5.73 -10.90
N GLU A 132 -15.30 4.63 -11.58
CA GLU A 132 -14.35 4.04 -12.52
C GLU A 132 -14.01 5.00 -13.67
N GLY A 133 -12.73 5.07 -14.07
CA GLY A 133 -12.29 5.98 -15.14
C GLY A 133 -12.13 7.45 -14.71
N TRP A 134 -12.33 7.81 -13.43
CA TRP A 134 -12.18 9.19 -12.94
C TRP A 134 -10.87 9.86 -13.37
N TYR A 135 -9.77 9.09 -13.40
CA TYR A 135 -8.44 9.55 -13.76
C TYR A 135 -8.36 10.06 -15.20
N HIS A 136 -9.13 9.52 -16.14
CA HIS A 136 -9.21 10.04 -17.51
C HIS A 136 -9.81 11.44 -17.56
N HIS A 137 -10.86 11.68 -16.78
CA HIS A 137 -11.47 13.00 -16.69
C HIS A 137 -10.55 14.01 -16.02
N VAL A 138 -9.83 13.61 -14.97
CA VAL A 138 -8.82 14.46 -14.32
C VAL A 138 -7.68 14.80 -15.28
N ILE A 139 -7.16 13.80 -16.01
CA ILE A 139 -6.11 14.00 -17.02
C ILE A 139 -6.59 14.98 -18.09
N LYS A 140 -7.79 14.78 -18.65
CA LYS A 140 -8.35 15.67 -19.67
C LYS A 140 -8.50 17.10 -19.15
N TRP A 141 -9.10 17.25 -17.98
CA TRP A 141 -9.33 18.54 -17.33
C TRP A 141 -8.04 19.34 -17.16
N TYR A 142 -7.04 18.77 -16.50
CA TYR A 142 -5.79 19.49 -16.27
C TYR A 142 -4.94 19.65 -17.54
N SER A 143 -5.03 18.72 -18.50
CA SER A 143 -4.34 18.89 -19.79
C SER A 143 -4.93 20.07 -20.59
N ASP A 144 -6.24 20.31 -20.50
CA ASP A 144 -6.88 21.48 -21.13
C ASP A 144 -6.60 22.77 -20.36
N LEU A 145 -6.46 22.68 -19.03
CA LEU A 145 -6.08 23.81 -18.19
C LEU A 145 -4.61 24.23 -18.39
N GLU A 146 -3.69 23.27 -18.51
CA GLU A 146 -2.24 23.50 -18.75
C GLU A 146 -2.00 24.25 -20.07
N LYS A 147 -2.87 24.08 -21.08
CA LYS A 147 -2.81 24.85 -22.34
C LYS A 147 -3.17 26.33 -22.16
N LYS A 148 -3.92 26.67 -21.11
CA LYS A 148 -4.43 28.02 -20.85
C LYS A 148 -3.54 28.77 -19.85
N ARG A 149 -3.02 28.06 -18.85
CA ARG A 149 -2.08 28.62 -17.85
C ARG A 149 -1.17 27.53 -17.25
N PRO A 150 -0.02 27.90 -16.70
CA PRO A 150 0.74 27.00 -15.83
C PRO A 150 -0.13 26.44 -14.70
N LEU A 151 0.07 25.16 -14.39
CA LEU A 151 -0.63 24.49 -13.30
C LEU A 151 -0.03 24.86 -11.93
N GLU A 152 -0.88 24.93 -10.92
CA GLU A 152 -0.48 25.08 -9.52
C GLU A 152 0.07 23.78 -8.92
N ASP A 153 0.77 23.87 -7.79
CA ASP A 153 1.41 22.72 -7.15
C ASP A 153 0.42 21.58 -6.84
N PHE A 154 -0.76 21.91 -6.33
CA PHE A 154 -1.83 20.94 -6.07
C PHE A 154 -2.39 20.31 -7.36
N GLU A 155 -2.46 21.07 -8.45
CA GLU A 155 -2.99 20.61 -9.74
C GLU A 155 -2.00 19.68 -10.43
N LEU A 156 -0.71 20.03 -10.37
CA LEU A 156 0.39 19.16 -10.79
C LEU A 156 0.34 17.84 -10.02
N TYR A 157 0.14 17.89 -8.70
CA TYR A 157 0.06 16.70 -7.85
C TYR A 157 -1.16 15.84 -8.19
N SER A 158 -2.35 16.43 -8.33
CA SER A 158 -3.57 15.71 -8.72
C SER A 158 -3.44 15.07 -10.10
N LEU A 159 -2.88 15.79 -11.08
CA LEU A 159 -2.61 15.26 -12.41
C LEU A 159 -1.61 14.10 -12.36
N ALA A 160 -0.56 14.19 -11.54
CA ALA A 160 0.39 13.11 -11.34
C ALA A 160 -0.29 11.85 -10.78
N ARG A 161 -1.18 12.01 -9.78
CA ARG A 161 -1.97 10.90 -9.20
C ARG A 161 -2.91 10.26 -10.22
N ALA A 162 -3.53 11.04 -11.09
CA ALA A 162 -4.39 10.50 -12.15
C ALA A 162 -3.58 9.68 -13.17
N TYR A 163 -2.41 10.16 -13.59
CA TYR A 163 -1.52 9.37 -14.47
C TYR A 163 -0.99 8.10 -13.78
N SER A 164 -0.64 8.18 -12.48
CA SER A 164 -0.22 7.02 -11.67
C SER A 164 -1.31 5.95 -11.62
N MET A 165 -2.55 6.35 -11.33
CA MET A 165 -3.71 5.44 -11.35
C MET A 165 -3.90 4.80 -12.74
N TYR A 166 -3.79 5.60 -13.80
CA TYR A 166 -3.92 5.08 -15.15
C TYR A 166 -2.84 4.05 -15.48
N ALA A 167 -1.59 4.33 -15.14
CA ALA A 167 -0.48 3.41 -15.35
C ALA A 167 -0.65 2.11 -14.55
N GLN A 168 -1.11 2.20 -13.30
CA GLN A 168 -1.41 1.01 -12.48
C GLN A 168 -2.47 0.14 -13.15
N ILE A 169 -3.51 0.71 -13.73
CA ILE A 169 -4.53 -0.07 -14.44
C ILE A 169 -3.97 -0.75 -15.70
N LEU A 170 -2.97 -0.14 -16.35
CA LEU A 170 -2.33 -0.72 -17.53
C LEU A 170 -1.52 -1.99 -17.21
N LEU A 171 -0.86 -2.14 -16.07
CA LEU A 171 -0.03 -3.33 -15.79
C LEU A 171 -0.21 -3.96 -14.40
N ALA A 172 -0.65 -3.18 -13.41
CA ALA A 172 -0.70 -3.55 -12.00
C ALA A 172 -2.09 -3.95 -11.46
N ASN A 173 -3.20 -3.48 -12.03
CA ASN A 173 -4.55 -3.73 -11.50
C ASN A 173 -5.61 -4.04 -12.58
N THR A 174 -5.81 -5.32 -12.88
CA THR A 174 -6.78 -5.80 -13.89
C THR A 174 -8.18 -6.07 -13.34
N ASN A 175 -8.40 -5.91 -12.03
CA ASN A 175 -9.69 -6.21 -11.39
C ASN A 175 -10.66 -5.01 -11.38
N GLU A 176 -10.21 -3.82 -11.83
CA GLU A 176 -10.97 -2.55 -11.77
C GLU A 176 -11.18 -1.93 -13.16
N VAL A 177 -11.44 -2.74 -14.20
CA VAL A 177 -11.53 -2.24 -15.58
C VAL A 177 -12.73 -2.83 -16.35
N LEU A 178 -13.83 -2.09 -16.37
CA LEU A 178 -14.88 -2.13 -17.38
C LEU A 178 -14.62 -1.13 -18.51
N ASP A 179 -13.98 0.03 -18.27
CA ASP A 179 -13.95 1.13 -19.26
C ASP A 179 -12.62 1.35 -20.01
N ALA A 180 -11.56 0.56 -19.75
CA ALA A 180 -10.27 0.67 -20.45
C ALA A 180 -9.87 -0.62 -21.20
N VAL A 181 -10.83 -1.23 -21.91
CA VAL A 181 -10.53 -2.36 -22.79
C VAL A 181 -9.84 -1.85 -24.05
N LEU A 182 -8.52 -1.71 -24.00
CA LEU A 182 -7.72 -2.01 -25.19
C LEU A 182 -7.99 -3.48 -25.55
N ALA A 183 -8.20 -3.78 -26.83
CA ALA A 183 -8.44 -5.13 -27.34
C ALA A 183 -7.34 -6.17 -26.96
N ASP A 184 -6.21 -5.70 -26.41
CA ASP A 184 -5.07 -6.47 -25.90
C ASP A 184 -5.08 -6.50 -24.35
N PHE A 185 -6.14 -7.08 -23.76
CA PHE A 185 -6.23 -7.29 -22.31
C PHE A 185 -5.09 -8.21 -21.84
N LEU A 186 -4.58 -7.98 -20.63
CA LEU A 186 -3.48 -8.78 -20.10
C LEU A 186 -4.04 -10.13 -19.65
N THR A 187 -4.02 -11.11 -20.56
CA THR A 187 -4.55 -12.47 -20.33
C THR A 187 -3.53 -13.41 -19.68
N GLY A 188 -2.24 -13.01 -19.58
CA GLY A 188 -1.17 -13.78 -18.96
C GLY A 188 -0.14 -12.92 -18.21
N ASP A 189 0.92 -13.54 -17.67
CA ASP A 189 1.84 -12.86 -16.75
C ASP A 189 2.75 -11.80 -17.40
N LYS A 190 2.83 -11.76 -18.73
CA LYS A 190 3.68 -10.84 -19.48
C LYS A 190 2.87 -9.94 -20.39
N ALA A 191 3.16 -8.64 -20.32
CA ALA A 191 2.58 -7.65 -21.20
C ALA A 191 3.24 -7.65 -22.57
N SER A 192 2.47 -7.32 -23.61
CA SER A 192 2.98 -7.13 -24.96
C SER A 192 3.96 -5.93 -25.00
N PRO A 193 4.95 -5.92 -25.93
CA PRO A 193 5.84 -4.77 -26.09
C PRO A 193 5.10 -3.44 -26.32
N LYS A 194 3.96 -3.48 -27.02
CA LYS A 194 3.09 -2.30 -27.25
C LYS A 194 2.51 -1.79 -25.93
N ARG A 195 2.02 -2.69 -25.07
CA ARG A 195 1.47 -2.34 -23.75
C ARG A 195 2.54 -1.80 -22.81
N ILE A 196 3.74 -2.39 -22.80
CA ILE A 196 4.89 -1.89 -22.03
C ILE A 196 5.28 -0.48 -22.49
N LYS A 197 5.33 -0.23 -23.81
CA LYS A 197 5.59 1.11 -24.36
C LYS A 197 4.52 2.12 -23.93
N PHE A 198 3.26 1.72 -23.93
CA PHE A 198 2.16 2.58 -23.52
C PHE A 198 2.19 2.88 -22.01
N TYR A 199 2.40 1.86 -21.18
CA TYR A 199 2.61 2.03 -19.74
C TYR A 199 3.75 3.02 -19.46
N ASN A 200 4.92 2.85 -20.09
CA ASN A 200 6.04 3.76 -19.91
C ASN A 200 5.69 5.20 -20.28
N LEU A 201 4.92 5.43 -21.36
CA LEU A 201 4.47 6.76 -21.74
C LEU A 201 3.62 7.40 -20.64
N ILE A 202 2.67 6.66 -20.09
CA ILE A 202 1.73 7.15 -19.05
C ILE A 202 2.45 7.35 -17.72
N GLU A 203 3.26 6.39 -17.28
CA GLU A 203 3.96 6.45 -16.00
C GLU A 203 5.04 7.55 -16.01
N ASN A 204 5.76 7.73 -17.12
CA ASN A 204 6.72 8.83 -17.24
C ASN A 204 6.05 10.20 -17.11
N LYS A 205 4.78 10.35 -17.53
CA LYS A 205 4.01 11.57 -17.25
C LYS A 205 3.74 11.71 -15.77
N SER A 206 3.31 10.66 -15.07
CA SER A 206 3.10 10.68 -13.63
C SER A 206 4.37 11.12 -12.88
N VAL A 207 5.49 10.43 -13.12
CA VAL A 207 6.80 10.74 -12.53
C VAL A 207 7.22 12.18 -12.83
N ASN A 208 7.02 12.65 -14.06
CA ASN A 208 7.34 14.02 -14.46
C ASN A 208 6.48 15.06 -13.72
N TYR A 209 5.18 14.83 -13.55
CA TYR A 209 4.31 15.77 -12.84
C TYR A 209 4.59 15.78 -11.34
N PHE A 210 4.90 14.64 -10.69
CA PHE A 210 5.40 14.64 -9.32
C PHE A 210 6.72 15.43 -9.18
N HIS A 211 7.63 15.28 -10.14
CA HIS A 211 8.86 16.06 -10.17
C HIS A 211 8.59 17.55 -10.34
N LYS A 212 7.67 17.95 -11.23
CA LYS A 212 7.24 19.35 -11.38
C LYS A 212 6.64 19.90 -10.08
N THR A 213 5.82 19.11 -9.36
CA THR A 213 5.32 19.50 -8.03
C THR A 213 6.48 19.72 -7.07
N TYR A 214 7.49 18.84 -7.04
CA TYR A 214 8.68 19.01 -6.20
C TYR A 214 9.46 20.28 -6.55
N LEU A 215 9.71 20.55 -7.83
CA LEU A 215 10.41 21.76 -8.25
C LEU A 215 9.64 23.04 -7.90
N LYS A 216 8.30 23.00 -7.91
CA LYS A 216 7.44 24.15 -7.58
C LYS A 216 7.27 24.34 -6.07
N ASN A 217 7.12 23.26 -5.32
CA ASN A 217 6.93 23.26 -3.87
C ASN A 217 7.60 22.03 -3.24
N PRO A 218 8.89 22.10 -2.88
CA PRO A 218 9.62 20.99 -2.27
C PRO A 218 9.02 20.47 -0.96
N ASN A 219 8.27 21.32 -0.26
CA ASN A 219 7.64 21.03 1.02
C ASN A 219 6.20 20.53 0.90
N TRP A 220 5.71 20.32 -0.33
CA TRP A 220 4.37 19.79 -0.58
C TRP A 220 4.19 18.45 0.14
N LYS A 221 3.24 18.39 1.08
CA LYS A 221 3.00 17.20 1.90
C LYS A 221 2.12 16.18 1.16
N THR A 222 2.37 14.91 1.41
CA THR A 222 1.60 13.77 0.90
C THR A 222 1.41 12.73 2.01
N ILE A 223 0.61 11.71 1.75
CA ILE A 223 0.39 10.59 2.68
C ILE A 223 1.65 9.81 3.05
N VAL A 224 2.71 9.89 2.23
CA VAL A 224 3.99 9.20 2.45
C VAL A 224 5.11 10.18 2.79
N GLY A 225 4.78 11.39 3.22
CA GLY A 225 5.73 12.48 3.49
C GLY A 225 5.76 13.52 2.37
N ASN A 226 6.82 14.32 2.28
CA ASN A 226 6.93 15.34 1.24
C ASN A 226 6.96 14.76 -0.18
N ILE A 227 6.75 15.64 -1.15
CA ILE A 227 6.67 15.33 -2.55
C ILE A 227 7.94 14.67 -3.11
N PHE A 228 9.12 14.95 -2.55
CA PHE A 228 10.35 14.30 -3.00
C PHE A 228 10.37 12.80 -2.68
N ILE A 229 9.88 12.41 -1.49
CA ILE A 229 9.69 11.00 -1.13
C ILE A 229 8.63 10.37 -2.03
N LYS A 230 7.49 11.06 -2.27
CA LYS A 230 6.44 10.53 -3.15
C LYS A 230 6.93 10.32 -4.58
N TYR A 231 7.66 11.28 -5.14
CA TYR A 231 8.32 11.18 -6.45
C TYR A 231 9.27 9.98 -6.49
N SER A 232 10.11 9.84 -5.47
CA SER A 232 11.07 8.73 -5.36
C SER A 232 10.36 7.37 -5.32
N ASN A 233 9.29 7.27 -4.52
CA ASN A 233 8.45 6.07 -4.43
C ASN A 233 7.79 5.72 -5.77
N GLU A 234 7.37 6.71 -6.56
CA GLU A 234 6.79 6.48 -7.89
C GLU A 234 7.80 5.85 -8.85
N VAL A 235 9.05 6.34 -8.86
CA VAL A 235 10.11 5.79 -9.71
C VAL A 235 10.45 4.35 -9.32
N VAL A 236 10.54 4.05 -8.02
CA VAL A 236 10.80 2.67 -7.56
C VAL A 236 9.60 1.77 -7.89
N THR A 237 8.36 2.26 -7.74
CA THR A 237 7.16 1.51 -8.12
C THR A 237 7.15 1.17 -9.61
N GLN A 238 7.52 2.12 -10.47
CA GLN A 238 7.68 1.88 -11.91
C GLN A 238 8.69 0.76 -12.20
N TYR A 239 9.84 0.74 -11.52
CA TYR A 239 10.80 -0.36 -11.62
C TYR A 239 10.16 -1.70 -11.23
N HIS A 240 9.45 -1.77 -10.10
CA HIS A 240 8.80 -3.01 -9.65
C HIS A 240 7.79 -3.55 -10.67
N THR A 241 6.94 -2.67 -11.21
CA THR A 241 5.97 -3.05 -12.25
C THR A 241 6.67 -3.54 -13.52
N LEU A 242 7.70 -2.83 -14.00
CA LEU A 242 8.42 -3.23 -15.21
C LEU A 242 9.24 -4.51 -15.02
N ALA A 243 9.78 -4.77 -13.82
CA ALA A 243 10.57 -5.96 -13.53
C ALA A 243 9.77 -7.27 -13.72
N LEU A 244 8.45 -7.23 -13.55
CA LEU A 244 7.56 -8.36 -13.82
C LEU A 244 7.34 -8.63 -15.32
N HIS A 245 7.51 -7.62 -16.17
CA HIS A 245 7.12 -7.68 -17.59
C HIS A 245 8.28 -7.55 -18.58
N THR A 246 9.46 -7.12 -18.12
CA THR A 246 10.65 -6.84 -18.96
C THR A 246 11.88 -7.58 -18.45
N LYS A 247 13.01 -7.50 -19.17
CA LYS A 247 14.29 -7.97 -18.62
C LYS A 247 14.70 -7.04 -17.49
N HIS A 248 15.24 -7.60 -16.41
CA HIS A 248 15.67 -6.83 -15.23
C HIS A 248 16.55 -5.60 -15.59
N LYS A 249 17.52 -5.78 -16.50
CA LYS A 249 18.37 -4.68 -16.99
C LYS A 249 17.60 -3.53 -17.66
N ASP A 250 16.49 -3.83 -18.33
CA ASP A 250 15.69 -2.83 -19.04
C ASP A 250 14.83 -2.05 -18.03
N ALA A 251 14.29 -2.73 -17.01
CA ALA A 251 13.56 -2.11 -15.90
C ALA A 251 14.45 -1.14 -15.09
N LEU A 252 15.73 -1.46 -14.90
CA LEU A 252 16.67 -0.59 -14.16
C LEU A 252 16.86 0.80 -14.80
N ASN A 253 16.55 0.96 -16.10
CA ASN A 253 16.72 2.23 -16.79
C ASN A 253 15.88 3.38 -16.19
N VAL A 254 14.81 3.06 -15.44
CA VAL A 254 13.99 4.10 -14.79
C VAL A 254 14.79 4.93 -13.78
N PHE A 255 15.83 4.35 -13.19
CA PHE A 255 16.71 5.01 -12.22
C PHE A 255 17.78 5.90 -12.88
N LYS A 256 18.01 5.79 -14.20
CA LYS A 256 19.09 6.50 -14.87
C LYS A 256 18.92 8.02 -14.74
N GLY A 257 19.98 8.68 -14.25
CA GLY A 257 20.05 10.13 -14.08
C GLY A 257 19.16 10.70 -12.97
N LYS A 258 18.77 9.87 -11.98
CA LYS A 258 17.92 10.31 -10.86
C LYS A 258 18.60 10.02 -9.53
N ASP A 259 18.69 11.05 -8.70
CA ASP A 259 18.98 10.89 -7.28
C ASP A 259 17.66 10.82 -6.52
N LEU A 260 17.42 9.67 -5.90
CA LEU A 260 16.18 9.38 -5.19
C LEU A 260 16.44 9.29 -3.70
N TYR A 261 15.44 9.72 -2.92
CA TYR A 261 15.44 9.75 -1.46
C TYR A 261 16.48 10.65 -0.81
N THR A 262 16.21 11.06 0.43
CA THR A 262 17.15 11.86 1.21
C THR A 262 18.29 10.98 1.74
N LYS A 263 19.43 11.59 2.06
CA LYS A 263 20.59 10.88 2.63
C LYS A 263 20.23 10.19 3.95
N GLU A 264 19.36 10.80 4.73
CA GLU A 264 18.87 10.28 6.01
C GLU A 264 18.13 8.97 5.80
N LEU A 265 17.12 8.97 4.92
CA LEU A 265 16.29 7.81 4.66
C LEU A 265 17.11 6.66 4.04
N LEU A 266 18.04 6.98 3.11
CA LEU A 266 18.95 5.99 2.54
C LEU A 266 19.90 5.40 3.59
N THR A 267 20.38 6.20 4.54
CA THR A 267 21.24 5.67 5.60
C THR A 267 20.45 4.76 6.53
N PHE A 268 19.22 5.14 6.88
CA PHE A 268 18.37 4.29 7.70
C PHE A 268 18.08 2.95 7.02
N ALA A 269 17.69 2.98 5.76
CA ALA A 269 17.45 1.78 4.96
C ALA A 269 18.71 0.90 4.85
N ALA A 270 19.90 1.50 4.63
CA ALA A 270 21.16 0.78 4.58
C ALA A 270 21.51 0.11 5.92
N ASN A 271 21.30 0.81 7.03
CA ASN A 271 21.61 0.28 8.36
C ASN A 271 20.66 -0.85 8.76
N THR A 272 19.38 -0.75 8.42
CA THR A 272 18.41 -1.85 8.62
C THR A 272 18.77 -3.07 7.76
N LEU A 273 19.15 -2.88 6.49
CA LEU A 273 19.65 -3.98 5.65
C LEU A 273 20.90 -4.63 6.24
N LYS A 274 21.86 -3.85 6.74
CA LYS A 274 23.10 -4.34 7.36
C LYS A 274 22.88 -5.08 8.68
N SER A 275 21.81 -4.77 9.41
CA SER A 275 21.47 -5.45 10.66
C SER A 275 20.96 -6.88 10.44
N CYS A 276 20.53 -7.22 9.22
CA CYS A 276 20.05 -8.56 8.92
C CYS A 276 21.22 -9.56 8.80
N PRO A 277 21.09 -10.80 9.31
CA PRO A 277 22.04 -11.87 9.01
C PRO A 277 22.16 -12.15 7.50
N THR A 278 23.23 -12.84 7.09
CA THR A 278 23.46 -13.23 5.70
C THR A 278 22.26 -14.01 5.14
N ASN A 279 21.85 -13.68 3.91
CA ASN A 279 20.73 -14.32 3.21
C ASN A 279 19.38 -14.22 3.96
N ALA A 280 19.15 -13.26 4.85
CA ALA A 280 17.85 -13.12 5.52
C ALA A 280 16.70 -12.77 4.54
N ILE A 281 15.46 -13.01 4.95
CA ILE A 281 14.27 -12.37 4.38
C ILE A 281 13.78 -11.31 5.37
N LEU A 282 13.68 -10.07 4.94
CA LEU A 282 13.31 -8.92 5.77
C LEU A 282 11.87 -8.47 5.46
N TRP A 283 10.96 -8.58 6.43
CA TRP A 283 9.61 -8.03 6.36
C TRP A 283 9.60 -6.55 6.74
N THR A 284 8.86 -5.79 5.94
CA THR A 284 8.59 -4.36 6.06
C THR A 284 7.08 -4.12 5.95
N THR A 285 6.60 -2.92 6.28
CA THR A 285 5.16 -2.61 6.32
C THR A 285 4.73 -1.46 5.41
N GLY A 286 5.64 -0.65 4.89
CA GLY A 286 5.24 0.56 4.18
C GLY A 286 6.21 0.97 3.09
N ASP A 287 5.73 1.84 2.21
CA ASP A 287 6.52 2.31 1.07
C ASP A 287 7.85 2.92 1.50
N ASN A 288 7.83 3.74 2.56
CA ASN A 288 9.02 4.42 3.08
C ASN A 288 10.00 3.47 3.80
N THR A 289 9.60 2.24 4.12
CA THR A 289 10.52 1.22 4.66
C THR A 289 11.00 0.25 3.58
N SER A 290 10.15 -0.12 2.61
CA SER A 290 10.51 -1.06 1.54
C SER A 290 11.25 -0.41 0.37
N LEU A 291 10.73 0.69 -0.18
CA LEU A 291 11.17 1.23 -1.48
C LEU A 291 12.59 1.83 -1.45
N PRO A 292 13.01 2.57 -0.40
CA PRO A 292 14.41 3.00 -0.29
C PRO A 292 15.39 1.84 -0.24
N MET A 293 15.04 0.72 0.40
CA MET A 293 15.88 -0.48 0.44
C MET A 293 16.02 -1.11 -0.94
N PHE A 294 14.92 -1.21 -1.70
CA PHE A 294 14.97 -1.70 -3.08
C PHE A 294 15.87 -0.82 -3.95
N TYR A 295 15.74 0.51 -3.84
CA TYR A 295 16.62 1.43 -4.55
C TYR A 295 18.11 1.20 -4.20
N LEU A 296 18.45 1.08 -2.91
CA LEU A 296 19.82 0.80 -2.48
C LEU A 296 20.35 -0.54 -3.03
N GLN A 297 19.52 -1.58 -3.01
CA GLN A 297 19.90 -2.89 -3.54
C GLN A 297 20.17 -2.81 -5.04
N GLN A 298 19.26 -2.20 -5.81
CA GLN A 298 19.36 -2.17 -7.26
C GLN A 298 20.43 -1.21 -7.77
N VAL A 299 20.55 -0.02 -7.18
CA VAL A 299 21.41 1.06 -7.67
C VAL A 299 22.77 1.08 -6.97
N LYS A 300 22.83 0.77 -5.67
CA LYS A 300 24.06 0.85 -4.86
C LYS A 300 24.66 -0.52 -4.51
N GLY A 301 23.97 -1.62 -4.81
CA GLY A 301 24.49 -2.98 -4.56
C GLY A 301 24.55 -3.39 -3.08
N ILE A 302 23.88 -2.65 -2.20
CA ILE A 302 23.95 -2.89 -0.75
C ILE A 302 23.10 -4.12 -0.40
N ARG A 303 23.70 -5.13 0.24
CA ARG A 303 23.00 -6.29 0.83
C ARG A 303 22.00 -6.95 -0.12
N LYS A 304 22.43 -7.23 -1.37
CA LYS A 304 21.62 -7.96 -2.36
C LYS A 304 21.28 -9.40 -1.94
N ASP A 305 21.97 -9.94 -0.94
CA ASP A 305 21.70 -11.25 -0.32
C ASP A 305 20.41 -11.24 0.53
N VAL A 306 20.05 -10.09 1.12
CA VAL A 306 18.82 -9.93 1.91
C VAL A 306 17.64 -9.75 0.96
N LEU A 307 16.61 -10.59 1.06
CA LEU A 307 15.39 -10.39 0.29
C LEU A 307 14.42 -9.54 1.10
N VAL A 308 14.14 -8.32 0.65
CA VAL A 308 13.17 -7.43 1.28
C VAL A 308 11.76 -7.74 0.77
N THR A 309 10.80 -7.90 1.68
CA THR A 309 9.40 -8.11 1.37
C THR A 309 8.50 -7.20 2.21
N ASN A 310 7.35 -6.80 1.66
CA ASN A 310 6.35 -6.01 2.36
C ASN A 310 5.19 -6.93 2.78
N ALA A 311 4.91 -7.00 4.08
CA ALA A 311 3.91 -7.89 4.65
C ALA A 311 2.50 -7.64 4.09
N TYR A 312 2.11 -6.40 3.84
CA TYR A 312 0.77 -6.10 3.33
C TYR A 312 0.65 -6.40 1.84
N GLN A 313 1.70 -6.18 1.08
CA GLN A 313 1.72 -6.47 -0.36
C GLN A 313 1.67 -7.97 -0.66
N LEU A 314 1.98 -8.86 0.28
CA LEU A 314 1.74 -10.31 0.14
C LEU A 314 0.26 -10.71 0.01
N SER A 315 -0.68 -9.77 0.09
CA SER A 315 -2.08 -9.96 -0.31
C SER A 315 -2.29 -9.83 -1.83
N SER A 316 -1.33 -9.25 -2.55
CA SER A 316 -1.36 -9.10 -4.00
C SER A 316 -0.64 -10.26 -4.67
N TRP A 317 -1.35 -11.01 -5.51
CA TRP A 317 -0.77 -12.10 -6.28
C TRP A 317 0.38 -11.67 -7.19
N ARG A 318 0.33 -10.44 -7.74
CA ARG A 318 1.43 -9.88 -8.54
C ARG A 318 2.68 -9.65 -7.70
N TYR A 319 2.51 -9.20 -6.46
CA TYR A 319 3.63 -9.01 -5.55
C TYR A 319 4.21 -10.35 -5.08
N ILE A 320 3.36 -11.35 -4.83
CA ILE A 320 3.80 -12.75 -4.60
C ILE A 320 4.64 -13.23 -5.79
N ASN A 321 4.18 -13.01 -7.02
CA ASN A 321 4.94 -13.34 -8.23
C ASN A 321 6.26 -12.56 -8.30
N TYR A 322 6.31 -11.31 -7.86
CA TYR A 322 7.56 -10.53 -7.83
C TYR A 322 8.60 -11.19 -6.92
N VAL A 323 8.25 -11.43 -5.64
CA VAL A 323 9.20 -11.94 -4.63
C VAL A 323 9.60 -13.40 -4.84
N THR A 324 8.80 -14.18 -5.56
CA THR A 324 9.08 -15.59 -5.89
C THR A 324 9.78 -15.77 -7.25
N ASN A 325 9.98 -14.72 -8.04
CA ASN A 325 10.50 -14.85 -9.40
C ASN A 325 12.04 -14.96 -9.47
N PRO A 326 12.60 -16.09 -9.92
CA PRO A 326 14.05 -16.29 -10.02
C PRO A 326 14.73 -15.44 -11.10
N LYS A 327 13.97 -14.79 -11.99
CA LYS A 327 14.52 -13.85 -12.99
C LYS A 327 14.75 -12.45 -12.42
N ILE A 328 14.13 -12.16 -11.28
CA ILE A 328 14.23 -10.86 -10.58
C ILE A 328 15.18 -10.99 -9.39
N HIS A 329 15.09 -12.09 -8.65
CA HIS A 329 15.87 -12.33 -7.44
C HIS A 329 16.83 -13.50 -7.63
N THR A 330 18.09 -13.34 -7.20
CA THR A 330 19.09 -14.43 -7.21
C THR A 330 18.71 -15.56 -6.25
N ASN A 331 18.11 -15.23 -5.10
CA ASN A 331 17.58 -16.18 -4.13
C ASN A 331 16.13 -15.78 -3.80
N PRO A 332 15.15 -16.13 -4.65
CA PRO A 332 13.75 -15.75 -4.48
C PRO A 332 13.11 -16.41 -3.24
N ILE A 333 11.96 -15.91 -2.81
CA ILE A 333 11.13 -16.59 -1.82
C ILE A 333 10.65 -17.92 -2.40
N LEU A 334 10.83 -19.01 -1.65
CA LEU A 334 10.24 -20.30 -1.94
C LEU A 334 8.80 -20.35 -1.41
N LEU A 335 7.87 -20.80 -2.25
CA LEU A 335 6.46 -20.93 -1.91
C LEU A 335 5.90 -22.22 -2.52
N ASP A 336 5.50 -23.17 -1.68
CA ASP A 336 4.90 -24.44 -2.09
C ASP A 336 3.36 -24.36 -2.09
N ILE A 337 2.84 -23.42 -2.89
CA ILE A 337 1.41 -23.22 -3.13
C ILE A 337 1.20 -22.97 -4.61
N ALA A 338 0.28 -23.72 -5.22
CA ALA A 338 -0.06 -23.54 -6.63
C ALA A 338 -0.64 -22.12 -6.87
N PRO A 339 -0.23 -21.40 -7.94
CA PRO A 339 -0.72 -20.06 -8.22
C PRO A 339 -2.25 -19.92 -8.25
N ALA A 340 -2.98 -20.96 -8.68
CA ALA A 340 -4.44 -20.98 -8.68
C ALA A 340 -5.07 -20.74 -7.29
N ILE A 341 -4.34 -21.05 -6.21
CA ILE A 341 -4.81 -20.91 -4.83
C ILE A 341 -4.78 -19.44 -4.37
N TYR A 342 -3.85 -18.61 -4.85
CA TYR A 342 -3.70 -17.21 -4.41
C TYR A 342 -3.95 -16.15 -5.49
N ASN A 343 -3.94 -16.53 -6.77
CA ASN A 343 -4.09 -15.59 -7.87
C ASN A 343 -5.41 -14.83 -7.81
N LYS A 344 -5.37 -13.55 -8.19
CA LYS A 344 -6.52 -12.63 -8.14
C LYS A 344 -7.12 -12.60 -6.72
N SER A 345 -8.45 -12.70 -6.61
CA SER A 345 -9.18 -12.65 -5.33
C SER A 345 -9.40 -14.05 -4.71
N ASN A 346 -8.68 -15.07 -5.19
CA ASN A 346 -8.77 -16.40 -4.59
C ASN A 346 -8.15 -16.40 -3.19
N ASN A 347 -8.91 -16.91 -2.22
CA ASN A 347 -8.48 -17.09 -0.83
C ASN A 347 -7.94 -15.80 -0.18
N ASP A 348 -8.60 -14.66 -0.44
CA ASP A 348 -8.30 -13.39 0.23
C ASP A 348 -8.35 -13.51 1.76
N TYR A 349 -9.18 -14.43 2.26
CA TYR A 349 -9.13 -14.91 3.63
C TYR A 349 -9.52 -16.39 3.72
N ILE A 350 -9.21 -17.02 4.85
CA ILE A 350 -9.72 -18.33 5.25
C ILE A 350 -10.21 -18.25 6.69
N ALA A 351 -11.43 -18.74 6.96
CA ALA A 351 -11.98 -18.80 8.31
C ALA A 351 -11.28 -19.89 9.14
N ILE A 352 -11.20 -19.69 10.45
CA ILE A 352 -10.71 -20.67 11.41
C ILE A 352 -11.87 -21.14 12.29
N LYS A 353 -12.07 -22.46 12.38
CA LYS A 353 -12.97 -23.10 13.34
C LYS A 353 -12.14 -23.95 14.28
N ASP A 354 -12.16 -23.68 15.57
CA ASP A 354 -11.31 -24.39 16.54
C ASP A 354 -11.97 -25.71 16.97
N ILE A 355 -11.94 -26.71 16.09
CA ILE A 355 -12.62 -28.00 16.28
C ILE A 355 -11.66 -29.19 16.26
N ALA A 356 -10.42 -28.99 15.84
CA ALA A 356 -9.34 -29.97 15.86
C ALA A 356 -8.14 -29.45 16.65
N SER A 357 -7.40 -30.35 17.27
CA SER A 357 -6.16 -30.04 17.99
C SER A 357 -4.96 -30.13 17.04
N ASN A 358 -4.08 -29.12 17.10
CA ASN A 358 -2.73 -29.10 16.52
C ASN A 358 -2.63 -29.58 15.05
N LEU A 359 -3.04 -28.73 14.12
CA LEU A 359 -2.88 -29.01 12.68
C LEU A 359 -1.51 -28.58 12.15
N GLU A 360 -1.07 -29.23 11.09
CA GLU A 360 0.17 -28.90 10.38
C GLU A 360 -0.12 -28.01 9.16
N LEU A 361 0.94 -27.46 8.56
CA LEU A 361 0.83 -26.62 7.37
C LEU A 361 0.13 -27.30 6.19
N ASN A 362 0.27 -28.62 6.06
CA ASN A 362 -0.40 -29.40 5.00
C ASN A 362 -1.93 -29.39 5.14
N ASP A 363 -2.45 -29.36 6.36
CA ASP A 363 -3.89 -29.24 6.61
C ASP A 363 -4.42 -27.88 6.13
N LEU A 364 -3.64 -26.81 6.32
CA LEU A 364 -3.95 -25.49 5.77
C LEU A 364 -3.94 -25.52 4.24
N LYS A 365 -2.97 -26.20 3.61
CA LYS A 365 -2.90 -26.36 2.14
C LYS A 365 -4.13 -27.10 1.59
N LEU A 366 -4.57 -28.16 2.28
CA LEU A 366 -5.78 -28.90 1.94
C LEU A 366 -7.03 -28.04 2.09
N ALA A 367 -7.16 -27.31 3.20
CA ALA A 367 -8.28 -26.39 3.42
C ALA A 367 -8.36 -25.27 2.37
N LEU A 368 -7.22 -24.72 1.93
CA LEU A 368 -7.18 -23.70 0.87
C LEU A 368 -7.57 -24.25 -0.52
N SER A 369 -7.45 -25.57 -0.70
CA SER A 369 -7.77 -26.26 -1.94
C SER A 369 -9.18 -26.84 -1.97
N SER A 370 -9.92 -26.76 -0.85
CA SER A 370 -11.27 -27.32 -0.74
C SER A 370 -12.34 -26.46 -1.41
N ASP A 371 -13.49 -27.07 -1.63
CA ASP A 371 -14.70 -26.39 -2.08
C ASP A 371 -15.09 -25.26 -1.13
N LYS A 372 -15.71 -24.19 -1.66
CA LYS A 372 -16.06 -22.99 -0.89
C LYS A 372 -16.84 -23.29 0.41
N LYS A 373 -17.71 -24.31 0.41
CA LYS A 373 -18.52 -24.71 1.58
C LYS A 373 -17.69 -25.29 2.73
N ASP A 374 -16.56 -25.92 2.42
CA ASP A 374 -15.68 -26.62 3.36
C ASP A 374 -14.34 -25.88 3.55
N ARG A 375 -14.26 -24.62 3.10
CA ARG A 375 -13.04 -23.81 3.12
C ARG A 375 -12.85 -23.12 4.47
N PHE A 376 -12.38 -23.88 5.44
CA PHE A 376 -11.97 -23.35 6.74
C PHE A 376 -10.80 -24.17 7.29
N PHE A 377 -9.94 -23.52 8.07
CA PHE A 377 -8.88 -24.17 8.82
C PHE A 377 -9.42 -24.60 10.18
N SER A 378 -9.20 -25.86 10.56
CA SER A 378 -9.92 -26.48 11.69
C SER A 378 -9.23 -26.33 13.05
N SER A 379 -8.22 -25.45 13.20
CA SER A 379 -7.54 -25.25 14.49
C SER A 379 -7.02 -23.83 14.67
N LYS A 380 -6.97 -23.35 15.91
CA LYS A 380 -6.21 -22.14 16.27
C LYS A 380 -4.73 -22.42 16.52
N LYS A 381 -4.29 -23.67 16.43
CA LYS A 381 -2.88 -24.04 16.58
C LYS A 381 -2.35 -24.56 15.26
N ILE A 382 -1.23 -24.00 14.82
CA ILE A 382 -0.53 -24.47 13.62
C ILE A 382 0.92 -24.76 13.93
N THR A 383 1.40 -25.90 13.45
CA THR A 383 2.82 -26.25 13.49
C THR A 383 3.37 -26.34 12.07
N LEU A 384 4.53 -25.71 11.84
CA LEU A 384 5.19 -25.69 10.53
C LEU A 384 6.69 -25.99 10.65
N PRO A 385 7.31 -26.61 9.63
CA PRO A 385 8.76 -26.74 9.54
C PRO A 385 9.45 -25.38 9.70
N PHE A 386 10.61 -25.32 10.34
CA PHE A 386 11.32 -24.07 10.54
C PHE A 386 12.83 -24.33 10.57
N GLN A 387 13.59 -23.73 9.64
CA GLN A 387 15.06 -23.76 9.63
C GLN A 387 15.65 -25.19 9.81
N VAL A 388 15.40 -26.04 8.81
CA VAL A 388 15.90 -27.39 8.51
C VAL A 388 15.43 -28.48 9.47
N LYS A 389 15.62 -28.30 10.77
CA LYS A 389 15.36 -29.35 11.78
C LYS A 389 14.38 -28.94 12.87
N ASN A 390 13.89 -27.70 12.86
CA ASN A 390 13.00 -27.22 13.91
C ASN A 390 11.55 -27.21 13.42
N LYS A 391 10.65 -27.09 14.39
CA LYS A 391 9.24 -26.78 14.17
C LYS A 391 8.95 -25.45 14.86
N LEU A 392 8.17 -24.60 14.21
CA LEU A 392 7.57 -23.42 14.82
C LEU A 392 6.09 -23.73 15.07
N SER A 393 5.66 -23.60 16.32
CA SER A 393 4.26 -23.78 16.72
C SER A 393 3.68 -22.43 17.12
N LEU A 394 2.55 -22.07 16.52
CA LEU A 394 1.89 -20.77 16.71
C LEU A 394 0.46 -20.96 17.20
N ASP A 395 0.10 -20.22 18.26
CA ASP A 395 -1.27 -20.10 18.75
C ASP A 395 -1.94 -18.88 18.10
N LEU A 396 -2.70 -19.08 17.04
CA LEU A 396 -3.38 -18.03 16.29
C LEU A 396 -4.41 -17.30 17.17
N LYS A 397 -4.33 -15.96 17.22
CA LYS A 397 -5.23 -15.10 18.02
C LYS A 397 -6.30 -14.43 17.17
N THR A 398 -6.92 -15.22 16.29
CA THR A 398 -7.94 -14.78 15.35
C THR A 398 -8.86 -15.94 14.97
N ASN A 399 -10.01 -15.63 14.36
CA ASN A 399 -10.94 -16.61 13.79
C ASN A 399 -10.88 -16.64 12.25
N TYR A 400 -9.88 -15.97 11.65
CA TYR A 400 -9.61 -15.99 10.22
C TYR A 400 -8.17 -15.57 9.95
N LEU A 401 -7.59 -16.01 8.84
CA LEU A 401 -6.33 -15.48 8.31
C LEU A 401 -6.60 -14.77 6.99
N ILE A 402 -6.03 -13.57 6.82
CA ILE A 402 -6.01 -12.88 5.52
C ILE A 402 -4.84 -13.38 4.66
N LYS A 403 -4.90 -13.13 3.34
CA LYS A 403 -3.96 -13.70 2.36
C LYS A 403 -2.49 -13.58 2.70
N ASN A 404 -2.07 -12.37 3.06
CA ASN A 404 -0.69 -12.13 3.45
C ASN A 404 -0.27 -12.93 4.70
N GLU A 405 -1.16 -13.17 5.65
CA GLU A 405 -0.89 -13.94 6.86
C GLU A 405 -0.70 -15.42 6.54
N TRP A 406 -1.65 -16.04 5.81
CA TRP A 406 -1.53 -17.45 5.49
C TRP A 406 -0.40 -17.73 4.50
N ILE A 407 -0.15 -16.85 3.52
CA ILE A 407 1.02 -16.95 2.63
C ILE A 407 2.33 -16.92 3.44
N SER A 408 2.41 -16.06 4.46
CA SER A 408 3.62 -15.94 5.28
C SER A 408 3.92 -17.23 6.06
N LEU A 409 2.90 -18.00 6.46
CA LEU A 409 3.11 -19.32 7.09
C LEU A 409 3.81 -20.30 6.13
N PHE A 410 3.46 -20.31 4.84
CA PHE A 410 4.15 -21.12 3.84
C PHE A 410 5.58 -20.62 3.59
N ILE A 411 5.79 -19.30 3.60
CA ILE A 411 7.12 -18.71 3.46
C ILE A 411 8.00 -19.12 4.64
N PHE A 412 7.50 -19.04 5.88
CA PHE A 412 8.25 -19.46 7.07
C PHE A 412 8.65 -20.93 7.01
N ALA A 413 7.79 -21.77 6.43
CA ALA A 413 8.02 -23.19 6.34
C ALA A 413 9.07 -23.60 5.30
N GLN A 414 9.01 -23.00 4.11
CA GLN A 414 9.79 -23.46 2.97
C GLN A 414 11.15 -22.78 2.81
N ASN A 415 11.39 -21.68 3.52
CA ASN A 415 12.63 -20.93 3.40
C ASN A 415 13.57 -21.22 4.58
N GLN A 416 14.76 -21.75 4.29
CA GLN A 416 15.77 -22.09 5.31
C GLN A 416 16.64 -20.89 5.69
N ARG A 417 16.04 -19.71 5.74
CA ARG A 417 16.70 -18.40 5.87
C ARG A 417 16.35 -17.78 7.23
N PRO A 418 17.18 -16.87 7.78
CA PRO A 418 16.76 -16.01 8.88
C PRO A 418 15.59 -15.12 8.43
N PHE A 419 14.55 -15.03 9.26
CA PHE A 419 13.42 -14.14 9.02
C PHE A 419 13.53 -12.92 9.92
N CYS A 420 13.73 -11.76 9.32
CA CYS A 420 13.87 -10.48 10.01
C CYS A 420 12.63 -9.62 9.80
N PHE A 421 12.33 -8.76 10.74
CA PHE A 421 11.21 -7.83 10.73
C PHE A 421 11.72 -6.46 11.13
N THR A 422 11.22 -5.42 10.47
CA THR A 422 11.49 -4.05 10.93
C THR A 422 10.87 -3.81 12.31
N VAL A 423 11.44 -2.86 13.05
CA VAL A 423 11.13 -2.59 14.48
C VAL A 423 9.65 -2.35 14.74
N ASP A 424 8.94 -1.74 13.79
CA ASP A 424 7.52 -1.46 13.85
C ASP A 424 6.65 -2.70 14.02
N PHE A 425 7.09 -3.90 13.59
CA PHE A 425 6.37 -5.15 13.87
C PHE A 425 6.32 -5.48 15.37
N LYS A 426 7.35 -5.11 16.14
CA LYS A 426 7.38 -5.35 17.59
C LYS A 426 6.62 -4.23 18.33
N ILE A 427 6.82 -2.98 17.93
CA ILE A 427 6.26 -1.81 18.62
C ILE A 427 4.77 -1.65 18.33
N ASN A 428 4.37 -1.73 17.06
CA ASN A 428 3.00 -1.49 16.66
C ASN A 428 2.17 -2.77 16.80
N ASN A 429 0.89 -2.61 17.13
CA ASN A 429 -0.03 -3.73 17.30
C ASN A 429 -0.67 -4.16 15.96
N TYR A 430 0.17 -4.46 14.96
CA TYR A 430 -0.32 -4.87 13.64
C TYR A 430 -1.09 -6.19 13.71
N SER A 431 -2.17 -6.28 12.92
CA SER A 431 -2.99 -7.50 12.83
C SER A 431 -2.13 -8.72 12.50
N PHE A 432 -1.19 -8.59 11.56
CA PHE A 432 -0.27 -9.66 11.17
C PHE A 432 0.45 -10.30 12.37
N VAL A 433 1.06 -9.46 13.22
CA VAL A 433 1.82 -9.93 14.39
C VAL A 433 0.91 -10.48 15.47
N LYS A 434 -0.25 -9.82 15.68
CA LYS A 434 -1.25 -10.23 16.67
C LYS A 434 -1.89 -11.56 16.31
N HIS A 435 -2.39 -11.69 15.08
CA HIS A 435 -3.12 -12.84 14.57
C HIS A 435 -2.24 -14.08 14.53
N LEU A 436 -1.01 -13.95 14.03
CA LEU A 436 -0.04 -15.06 14.01
C LEU A 436 0.61 -15.30 15.37
N ASN A 437 0.41 -14.39 16.33
CA ASN A 437 0.98 -14.45 17.68
C ASN A 437 2.51 -14.58 17.71
N ILE A 438 3.19 -13.97 16.75
CA ILE A 438 4.65 -14.07 16.59
C ILE A 438 5.41 -13.06 17.45
N LYS A 439 4.75 -12.08 18.09
CA LYS A 439 5.43 -11.02 18.86
C LYS A 439 6.39 -11.58 19.91
N LYS A 440 5.98 -12.65 20.60
CA LYS A 440 6.77 -13.35 21.62
C LYS A 440 7.94 -14.16 21.05
N HIS A 441 7.98 -14.37 19.75
CA HIS A 441 9.05 -15.08 19.04
C HIS A 441 10.05 -14.12 18.38
N LEU A 442 9.82 -12.81 18.43
CA LEU A 442 10.66 -11.79 17.82
C LEU A 442 11.68 -11.26 18.83
N TYR A 443 12.98 -11.38 18.53
CA TYR A 443 14.08 -10.90 19.37
C TYR A 443 14.96 -9.89 18.63
N PRO A 444 15.54 -8.90 19.33
CA PRO A 444 16.29 -7.83 18.68
C PRO A 444 17.63 -8.35 18.14
N VAL A 445 17.99 -7.93 16.92
CA VAL A 445 19.31 -8.11 16.29
C VAL A 445 19.68 -6.83 15.56
N GLY A 446 20.58 -6.03 16.12
CA GLY A 446 20.89 -4.70 15.59
C GLY A 446 19.65 -3.81 15.50
N LEU A 447 19.28 -3.36 14.29
CA LEU A 447 18.08 -2.55 14.03
C LEU A 447 16.88 -3.33 13.47
N VAL A 448 16.86 -4.66 13.61
CA VAL A 448 15.75 -5.53 13.20
C VAL A 448 15.35 -6.48 14.32
N TYR A 449 14.24 -7.17 14.15
CA TYR A 449 13.86 -8.31 14.98
C TYR A 449 13.92 -9.60 14.18
N GLN A 450 14.55 -10.63 14.72
CA GLN A 450 14.59 -11.94 14.11
C GLN A 450 13.52 -12.86 14.72
N LEU A 451 12.88 -13.68 13.89
CA LEU A 451 11.93 -14.70 14.33
C LEU A 451 12.68 -15.95 14.81
N ALA A 452 12.38 -16.36 16.04
CA ALA A 452 12.88 -17.58 16.66
C ALA A 452 11.80 -18.66 16.76
N LYS A 453 12.24 -19.92 16.83
CA LYS A 453 11.34 -21.06 17.10
C LYS A 453 10.73 -21.02 18.51
N LYS A 454 11.51 -20.58 19.50
CA LYS A 454 11.10 -20.49 20.90
C LYS A 454 10.60 -19.08 21.18
N GLU A 455 9.77 -18.96 22.20
CA GLU A 455 9.47 -17.66 22.77
C GLU A 455 10.76 -17.05 23.32
N HIS A 456 10.93 -15.76 23.08
CA HIS A 456 12.05 -14.96 23.54
C HIS A 456 11.57 -14.14 24.73
N THR A 457 12.04 -14.51 25.91
CA THR A 457 11.71 -13.85 27.18
C THR A 457 12.87 -13.01 27.70
N ILE A 458 14.11 -13.42 27.46
CA ILE A 458 15.34 -12.77 27.92
C ILE A 458 16.34 -12.81 26.75
N THR A 459 16.96 -11.67 26.45
CA THR A 459 18.05 -11.56 25.48
C THR A 459 19.32 -12.22 26.02
N SER A 460 19.95 -13.11 25.26
CA SER A 460 21.19 -13.78 25.69
C SER A 460 22.41 -12.84 25.59
N ASP A 461 23.48 -13.13 26.33
CA ASP A 461 24.73 -12.38 26.23
C ASP A 461 25.29 -12.33 24.80
N GLU A 462 25.20 -13.44 24.06
CA GLU A 462 25.64 -13.51 22.66
C GLU A 462 24.79 -12.60 21.75
N GLU A 463 23.48 -12.57 21.96
CA GLU A 463 22.55 -11.70 21.22
C GLU A 463 22.82 -10.21 21.51
N ILE A 464 23.10 -9.89 22.78
CA ILE A 464 23.46 -8.53 23.23
C ILE A 464 24.78 -8.09 22.58
N GLU A 465 25.83 -8.92 22.67
CA GLU A 465 27.13 -8.58 22.07
C GLU A 465 27.05 -8.47 20.54
N THR A 466 26.31 -9.37 19.89
CA THR A 466 26.09 -9.32 18.44
C THR A 466 25.40 -8.01 18.04
N SER A 467 24.34 -7.63 18.77
CA SER A 467 23.63 -6.37 18.50
C SER A 467 24.50 -5.15 18.77
N TYR A 468 25.32 -5.19 19.82
CA TYR A 468 26.28 -4.14 20.15
C TYR A 468 27.33 -3.96 19.06
N ASP A 469 27.96 -5.04 18.59
CA ASP A 469 28.93 -4.99 17.50
C ASP A 469 28.32 -4.46 16.21
N ILE A 470 27.13 -4.95 15.82
CA ILE A 470 26.42 -4.44 14.65
C ILE A 470 26.25 -2.93 14.77
N ILE A 471 25.61 -2.45 15.84
CA ILE A 471 25.26 -1.03 16.01
C ILE A 471 26.49 -0.13 16.07
N THR A 472 27.55 -0.56 16.75
CA THR A 472 28.71 0.29 17.03
C THR A 472 29.77 0.24 15.94
N ASN A 473 30.00 -0.93 15.33
CA ASN A 473 31.13 -1.16 14.43
C ASN A 473 30.71 -1.36 12.96
N GLN A 474 29.54 -1.93 12.68
CA GLN A 474 29.12 -2.27 11.32
C GLN A 474 28.22 -1.22 10.66
N LEU A 475 27.40 -0.53 11.47
CA LEU A 475 26.49 0.50 10.99
C LEU A 475 27.21 1.82 10.75
N LYS A 476 26.71 2.57 9.75
CA LYS A 476 27.24 3.91 9.46
C LYS A 476 26.27 4.93 9.98
N TRP A 477 26.78 5.81 10.83
CA TRP A 477 26.02 6.89 11.40
C TRP A 477 26.53 8.24 10.90
N PHE A 478 25.65 9.22 10.81
CA PHE A 478 26.00 10.59 10.49
C PHE A 478 25.26 11.53 11.44
N PRO A 479 25.84 12.67 11.80
CA PRO A 479 25.16 13.65 12.63
C PRO A 479 23.91 14.19 11.93
N ILE A 480 22.77 14.07 12.59
CA ILE A 480 21.48 14.59 12.17
C ILE A 480 21.22 15.84 13.00
N LYS A 481 21.35 17.02 12.39
CA LYS A 481 21.06 18.30 13.06
C LYS A 481 19.57 18.53 13.26
N THR A 482 18.77 18.16 12.26
CA THR A 482 17.32 18.26 12.27
C THR A 482 16.72 17.03 11.58
N ILE A 483 15.70 16.44 12.19
CA ILE A 483 15.00 15.29 11.62
C ILE A 483 13.74 15.80 10.94
N SER A 484 13.66 15.58 9.62
CA SER A 484 12.47 15.90 8.85
C SER A 484 11.24 15.14 9.39
N GLU A 485 10.05 15.73 9.29
CA GLU A 485 8.81 15.12 9.77
C GLU A 485 8.61 13.70 9.21
N GLU A 486 9.02 13.49 7.96
CA GLU A 486 8.90 12.24 7.22
C GLU A 486 9.91 11.17 7.66
N SER A 487 11.11 11.60 8.05
CA SER A 487 12.18 10.71 8.50
C SER A 487 12.03 10.35 9.99
N ARG A 488 11.19 11.09 10.71
CA ARG A 488 10.98 10.98 12.16
C ARG A 488 10.53 9.58 12.62
N PRO A 489 9.55 8.91 11.99
CA PRO A 489 9.17 7.56 12.40
C PRO A 489 10.34 6.58 12.30
N THR A 490 11.07 6.58 11.18
CA THR A 490 12.21 5.69 10.96
C THR A 490 13.34 5.98 11.94
N PHE A 491 13.62 7.26 12.20
CA PHE A 491 14.60 7.65 13.22
C PHE A 491 14.23 7.11 14.60
N TYR A 492 12.98 7.30 15.05
CA TYR A 492 12.56 6.80 16.37
C TYR A 492 12.58 5.28 16.48
N TYR A 493 12.32 4.56 15.39
CA TYR A 493 12.48 3.10 15.39
C TYR A 493 13.93 2.68 15.62
N GLN A 494 14.90 3.38 15.02
CA GLN A 494 16.31 3.10 15.25
C GLN A 494 16.75 3.48 16.66
N LEU A 495 16.32 4.65 17.14
CA LEU A 495 16.59 5.07 18.52
C LEU A 495 16.01 4.07 19.52
N GLY A 496 14.78 3.59 19.29
CA GLY A 496 14.15 2.57 20.11
C GLY A 496 14.95 1.27 20.18
N ALA A 497 15.54 0.83 19.06
CA ALA A 497 16.42 -0.35 19.04
C ALA A 497 17.70 -0.12 19.88
N ILE A 498 18.32 1.06 19.78
CA ILE A 498 19.50 1.40 20.59
C ILE A 498 19.14 1.47 22.08
N THR A 499 17.99 2.07 22.43
CA THR A 499 17.51 2.14 23.81
C THR A 499 17.26 0.76 24.41
N ILE A 500 16.66 -0.16 23.63
CA ILE A 500 16.44 -1.55 24.08
C ILE A 500 17.77 -2.24 24.35
N LEU A 501 18.74 -2.11 23.44
CA LEU A 501 20.08 -2.68 23.64
C LEU A 501 20.77 -2.08 24.87
N ALA A 502 20.67 -0.77 25.08
CA ALA A 502 21.24 -0.12 26.26
C ALA A 502 20.61 -0.66 27.57
N MET A 503 19.31 -0.93 27.57
CA MET A 503 18.63 -1.54 28.72
C MET A 503 19.09 -2.97 28.97
N ASP A 504 19.24 -3.77 27.91
CA ASP A 504 19.73 -5.15 28.02
C ASP A 504 21.19 -5.18 28.54
N LEU A 505 22.05 -4.28 28.05
CA LEU A 505 23.43 -4.14 28.55
C LEU A 505 23.46 -3.71 30.03
N TYR A 506 22.62 -2.75 30.43
CA TYR A 506 22.53 -2.31 31.83
C TYR A 506 22.11 -3.45 32.75
N ASN A 507 21.10 -4.23 32.34
CA ASN A 507 20.60 -5.38 33.12
C ASN A 507 21.62 -6.54 33.21
N ASN A 508 22.66 -6.54 32.39
CA ASN A 508 23.75 -7.52 32.39
C ASN A 508 25.08 -6.91 32.89
N ASP A 509 25.02 -5.83 33.67
CA ASP A 509 26.17 -5.16 34.29
C ASP A 509 27.24 -4.63 33.30
N LYS A 510 26.88 -4.42 32.04
CA LYS A 510 27.76 -3.92 30.97
C LYS A 510 27.76 -2.39 30.84
N ASN A 511 27.93 -1.70 31.98
CA ASN A 511 27.77 -0.24 32.09
C ASN A 511 28.66 0.57 31.13
N HIS A 512 29.90 0.13 30.86
CA HIS A 512 30.78 0.82 29.90
C HIS A 512 30.23 0.83 28.47
N GLN A 513 29.60 -0.26 28.04
CA GLN A 513 28.97 -0.35 26.71
C GLN A 513 27.71 0.52 26.64
N VAL A 514 26.96 0.64 27.74
CA VAL A 514 25.82 1.56 27.85
C VAL A 514 26.27 3.01 27.63
N VAL A 515 27.32 3.46 28.33
CA VAL A 515 27.87 4.81 28.19
C VAL A 515 28.29 5.08 26.74
N TYR A 516 28.97 4.11 26.11
CA TYR A 516 29.38 4.24 24.72
C TYR A 516 28.19 4.39 23.76
N LEU A 517 27.11 3.61 23.94
CA LEU A 517 25.89 3.75 23.12
C LEU A 517 25.21 5.11 23.31
N LEU A 518 25.14 5.61 24.54
CA LEU A 518 24.56 6.93 24.81
C LEU A 518 25.37 8.06 24.19
N ASP A 519 26.71 7.98 24.25
CA ASP A 519 27.59 8.94 23.58
C ASP A 519 27.50 8.85 22.05
N LEU A 520 27.33 7.64 21.51
CA LEU A 520 27.02 7.45 20.10
C LEU A 520 25.70 8.13 19.74
N CYS A 521 24.62 7.92 20.51
CA CYS A 521 23.34 8.60 20.30
C CYS A 521 23.48 10.12 20.30
N ARG A 522 24.23 10.70 21.26
CA ARG A 522 24.50 12.16 21.31
C ARG A 522 25.23 12.66 20.06
N LYS A 523 26.15 11.88 19.50
CA LYS A 523 26.85 12.23 18.24
C LYS A 523 25.92 12.15 17.02
N ILE A 524 25.01 11.17 17.00
CA ILE A 524 24.05 10.97 15.91
C ILE A 524 22.98 12.05 15.92
N SER A 525 22.47 12.38 17.09
CA SER A 525 21.41 13.35 17.29
C SER A 525 21.73 14.16 18.53
N PRO A 526 22.47 15.28 18.37
CA PRO A 526 22.65 16.24 19.45
C PRO A 526 21.31 16.95 19.66
N MET A 527 20.36 16.28 20.31
CA MET A 527 19.23 16.97 20.92
C MET A 527 19.68 17.44 22.29
N ASP A 528 19.37 18.69 22.60
CA ASP A 528 19.53 19.27 23.94
C ASP A 528 18.70 18.52 24.99
#